data_AF-A0A938AA39-F1
#
_entry.id   AF-A0A938AA39-F1
#
_cell.length_a   1.000
_cell.length_b   1.000
_cell.length_c   1.000
_cell.angle_alpha   90.00
_cell.angle_beta   90.00
_cell.angle_gamma   90.00
#
_symmetry.space_group_name_H-M   'P 1'
#
loop_
_entity.id
_entity.type
_entity.pdbx_description
1 polymer ?
#
loop_
_entity_poly.entity_id
_entity_poly.type
_entity_poly.pdbx_seq_one_letter_code
_entity_poly.pdbx_strand_id
1 'polypeptide(L)'
;MRDRAPDAALFQTQHRRAFSANTMSQLFLDIYHSIGLRGCSSHSGRKTFITRLADQGVAVHLLAALAGHRHISTTQRYITVNEALLSRAVELA
;
A
#
# COMPACT_ATOMS: atom_id res chain seq x y z
N MET A 1 -4.22 4.65 29.38
CA MET A 1 -3.83 3.68 28.32
C MET A 1 -4.02 2.29 28.90
N ARG A 2 -4.73 1.38 28.22
CA ARG A 2 -4.93 0.00 28.72
C ARG A 2 -3.59 -0.72 28.73
N ASP A 3 -3.23 -1.33 29.86
CA ASP A 3 -2.08 -2.24 29.96
C ASP A 3 -2.24 -3.36 28.93
N ARG A 4 -1.41 -3.31 27.91
CA ARG A 4 -1.33 -4.31 26.85
C ARG A 4 -0.13 -5.18 27.15
N ALA A 5 -0.30 -6.50 27.16
CA ALA A 5 0.83 -7.42 27.26
C ALA A 5 1.86 -7.08 26.17
N PRO A 6 3.17 -7.07 26.50
CA PRO A 6 4.21 -6.55 25.60
C PRO A 6 4.30 -7.29 24.26
N ASP A 7 3.80 -8.53 24.21
CA ASP A 7 3.75 -9.41 23.03
C ASP A 7 2.41 -9.41 22.29
N ALA A 8 1.41 -8.66 22.77
CA ALA A 8 0.10 -8.65 22.15
C ALA A 8 0.13 -7.95 20.78
N ALA A 9 -0.30 -8.67 19.74
CA ALA A 9 -0.40 -8.16 18.36
C ALA A 9 -1.07 -6.79 18.28
N LEU A 10 -0.44 -5.82 17.59
CA LEU A 10 -0.87 -4.41 17.49
C LEU A 10 -2.34 -4.23 17.11
N PHE A 11 -2.82 -4.99 16.13
CA PHE A 11 -4.22 -5.04 15.74
C PHE A 11 -4.83 -6.38 16.16
N GLN A 12 -5.99 -6.31 16.80
CA GLN A 12 -6.71 -7.48 17.29
C GLN A 12 -8.09 -7.60 16.63
N THR A 13 -8.50 -8.84 16.40
CA THR A 13 -9.88 -9.14 15.99
C THR A 13 -10.86 -8.88 17.14
N GLN A 14 -12.16 -8.97 16.87
CA GLN A 14 -13.20 -8.86 17.90
C GLN A 14 -13.03 -9.92 19.03
N HIS A 15 -12.39 -11.04 18.74
CA HIS A 15 -12.07 -12.09 19.72
C HIS A 15 -10.74 -11.86 20.47
N ARG A 16 -10.15 -10.66 20.38
CA ARG A 16 -8.88 -10.28 21.03
C ARG A 16 -7.66 -11.13 20.61
N ARG A 17 -7.71 -11.71 19.41
CA ARG A 17 -6.60 -12.49 18.81
C ARG A 17 -5.93 -11.70 17.69
N ALA A 18 -4.72 -12.10 17.32
CA ALA A 18 -4.04 -11.56 16.14
C ALA A 18 -4.85 -11.82 14.85
N PHE A 19 -4.76 -10.91 13.88
CA PHE A 19 -5.32 -11.15 12.55
C PHE A 19 -4.52 -12.22 11.80
N SER A 20 -5.21 -13.11 11.09
CA SER A 20 -4.61 -13.87 10.00
C SER A 20 -4.56 -13.01 8.72
N ALA A 21 -3.68 -13.38 7.78
CA ALA A 21 -3.61 -12.71 6.48
C ALA A 21 -4.94 -12.75 5.71
N ASN A 22 -5.66 -13.88 5.79
CA ASN A 22 -6.97 -14.03 5.14
C ASN A 22 -8.02 -13.13 5.82
N THR A 23 -8.12 -13.16 7.15
CA THR A 23 -9.08 -12.33 7.89
C THR A 23 -8.87 -10.84 7.63
N MET A 24 -7.61 -10.39 7.58
CA MET A 24 -7.30 -9.00 7.24
C MET A 24 -7.72 -8.68 5.80
N SER A 25 -7.48 -9.59 4.85
CA SER A 25 -7.87 -9.38 3.45
C SER A 25 -9.38 -9.30 3.28
N GLN A 26 -10.14 -10.14 3.98
CA GLN A 26 -11.61 -10.09 4.00
C GLN A 26 -12.12 -8.77 4.58
N LEU A 27 -11.52 -8.29 5.68
CA LEU A 27 -11.87 -6.99 6.25
C LEU A 27 -11.73 -5.85 5.22
N PHE A 28 -10.64 -5.81 4.46
CA PHE A 28 -10.47 -4.80 3.39
C PHE A 28 -11.49 -4.98 2.26
N LEU A 29 -11.81 -6.22 1.87
CA LEU A 29 -12.86 -6.49 0.88
C LEU A 29 -14.21 -5.94 1.34
N ASP A 30 -14.58 -6.20 2.59
CA ASP A 30 -15.84 -5.72 3.18
C ASP A 30 -15.88 -4.20 3.26
N ILE A 31 -14.79 -3.57 3.69
CA ILE A 31 -14.67 -2.10 3.71
C ILE A 31 -14.89 -1.53 2.30
N TYR A 32 -14.19 -2.04 1.28
CA TYR A 32 -14.35 -1.54 -0.09
C TYR A 32 -15.75 -1.77 -0.64
N HIS A 33 -16.34 -2.94 -0.36
CA HIS A 33 -17.71 -3.25 -0.77
C HIS A 33 -18.73 -2.31 -0.11
N SER A 34 -18.58 -2.04 1.19
CA SER A 34 -19.49 -1.17 1.96
C SER A 34 -19.57 0.27 1.44
N ILE A 35 -18.50 0.76 0.78
CA ILE A 35 -18.43 2.09 0.17
C ILE A 35 -18.65 2.06 -1.36
N GLY A 36 -19.10 0.92 -1.90
CA GLY A 36 -19.45 0.77 -3.32
C GLY A 36 -18.25 0.59 -4.28
N LEU A 37 -17.03 0.40 -3.77
CA LEU A 37 -15.87 0.13 -4.61
C LEU A 37 -15.83 -1.35 -5.03
N ARG A 38 -16.21 -1.62 -6.28
CA ARG A 38 -16.24 -2.96 -6.86
C ARG A 38 -14.86 -3.40 -7.35
N GLY A 39 -14.56 -4.70 -7.25
CA GLY A 39 -13.31 -5.28 -7.72
C GLY A 39 -12.05 -4.85 -6.95
N CYS A 40 -12.21 -4.16 -5.82
CA CYS A 40 -11.10 -3.73 -4.97
C CYS A 40 -10.80 -4.78 -3.90
N SER A 41 -9.52 -4.94 -3.56
CA SER A 41 -9.04 -5.82 -2.49
C SER A 41 -7.93 -5.14 -1.70
N SER A 42 -7.44 -5.77 -0.62
CA SER A 42 -6.28 -5.29 0.15
C SER A 42 -5.07 -4.95 -0.76
N HIS A 43 -4.89 -5.70 -1.85
CA HIS A 43 -3.84 -5.41 -2.83
C HIS A 43 -4.10 -4.12 -3.62
N SER A 44 -5.36 -3.78 -3.93
CA SER A 44 -5.70 -2.51 -4.61
C SER A 44 -5.19 -1.30 -3.82
N GLY A 45 -5.39 -1.28 -2.50
CA GLY A 45 -4.87 -0.20 -1.65
C GLY A 45 -3.34 -0.07 -1.73
N ARG A 46 -2.62 -1.20 -1.70
CA ARG A 46 -1.15 -1.21 -1.86
C ARG A 46 -0.73 -0.69 -3.24
N LYS A 47 -1.39 -1.10 -4.31
CA LYS A 47 -1.11 -0.61 -5.67
C LYS A 47 -1.29 0.90 -5.74
N THR A 48 -2.43 1.41 -5.25
CA THR A 48 -2.72 2.85 -5.21
C THR A 48 -1.67 3.63 -4.40
N PHE A 49 -1.23 3.10 -3.26
CA PHE A 49 -0.17 3.73 -2.47
C PHE A 49 1.14 3.87 -3.26
N ILE A 50 1.59 2.80 -3.92
CA ILE A 50 2.84 2.82 -4.69
C ILE A 50 2.71 3.74 -5.91
N THR A 51 1.61 3.64 -6.67
CA THR A 51 1.37 4.47 -7.85
C THR A 51 1.33 5.95 -7.50
N ARG A 52 0.65 6.36 -6.43
CA ARG A 52 0.59 7.76 -6.01
C ARG A 52 1.97 8.34 -5.69
N LEU A 53 2.84 7.56 -5.05
CA LEU A 53 4.22 8.00 -4.78
C LEU A 53 5.06 8.04 -6.06
N ALA A 54 4.85 7.11 -6.99
CA ALA A 54 5.49 7.15 -8.31
C ALA A 54 5.07 8.41 -9.09
N ASP A 55 3.79 8.77 -9.08
CA ASP A 55 3.25 9.99 -9.71
C ASP A 55 3.80 11.29 -9.09
N GLN A 56 4.33 11.21 -7.86
CA GLN A 56 5.02 12.32 -7.20
C GLN A 56 6.53 12.37 -7.52
N GLY A 57 7.04 11.46 -8.35
CA GLY A 57 8.45 11.41 -8.75
C GLY A 57 9.36 10.76 -7.70
N VAL A 58 8.81 10.02 -6.75
CA VAL A 58 9.62 9.30 -5.75
C VAL A 58 10.47 8.23 -6.45
N ALA A 59 11.74 8.16 -6.07
CA ALA A 59 12.69 7.23 -6.68
C ALA A 59 12.28 5.77 -6.50
N VAL A 60 12.44 4.98 -7.58
CA VAL A 60 11.99 3.58 -7.65
C VAL A 60 12.55 2.67 -6.55
N HIS A 61 13.79 2.89 -6.10
CA HIS A 61 14.40 2.08 -5.04
C HIS A 61 13.76 2.36 -3.67
N LEU A 62 13.32 3.59 -3.41
CA LEU A 62 12.56 3.94 -2.21
C LEU A 62 11.17 3.31 -2.23
N LEU A 63 10.50 3.36 -3.38
CA LEU A 63 9.21 2.68 -3.58
C LEU A 63 9.31 1.17 -3.32
N ALA A 64 10.40 0.53 -3.81
CA ALA A 64 10.65 -0.89 -3.58
C ALA A 64 10.88 -1.21 -2.10
N ALA A 65 11.63 -0.37 -1.39
CA ALA A 65 11.84 -0.51 0.06
C ALA A 65 10.53 -0.36 0.85
N LEU A 66 9.72 0.66 0.54
CA LEU A 66 8.41 0.89 1.18
C LEU A 66 7.43 -0.27 0.90
N ALA A 67 7.47 -0.83 -0.29
CA ALA A 67 6.68 -2.00 -0.63
C ALA A 67 7.25 -3.28 0.02
N GLY A 68 8.53 -3.35 0.35
CA GLY A 68 9.20 -4.60 0.72
C GLY A 68 9.36 -5.56 -0.46
N HIS A 69 9.57 -5.03 -1.67
CA HIS A 69 9.87 -5.85 -2.85
C HIS A 69 11.36 -6.19 -2.89
N ARG A 70 11.67 -7.49 -2.97
CA ARG A 70 13.05 -7.98 -3.15
C ARG A 70 13.64 -7.59 -4.51
N HIS A 71 12.81 -7.57 -5.56
CA HIS A 71 13.23 -7.26 -6.91
C HIS A 71 12.58 -5.96 -7.39
N ILE A 72 13.40 -5.03 -7.89
CA ILE A 72 12.94 -3.71 -8.32
C ILE A 72 11.97 -3.78 -9.51
N SER A 73 12.09 -4.83 -10.34
CA SER A 73 11.19 -5.09 -11.47
C SER A 73 9.73 -5.27 -11.06
N THR A 74 9.45 -5.70 -9.82
CA THR A 74 8.09 -5.75 -9.28
C THR A 74 7.52 -4.34 -9.05
N THR A 75 8.36 -3.39 -8.65
CA THR A 75 7.98 -1.99 -8.42
C THR A 75 7.87 -1.19 -9.71
N GLN A 76 8.68 -1.52 -10.74
CA GLN A 76 8.65 -0.84 -12.04
C GLN A 76 7.27 -0.84 -12.70
N ARG A 77 6.44 -1.86 -12.44
CA ARG A 77 5.06 -1.94 -12.96
C ARG A 77 4.15 -0.77 -12.53
N TYR A 78 4.55 -0.02 -11.50
CA TYR A 78 3.81 1.13 -10.99
C TYR A 78 4.37 2.46 -11.48
N ILE A 79 5.47 2.45 -12.25
CA ILE A 79 6.10 3.65 -12.78
C ILE A 79 5.63 3.81 -14.21
N THR A 80 4.84 4.86 -14.43
CA THR A 80 4.38 5.27 -15.75
C THR A 80 5.08 6.56 -16.16
N VAL A 81 5.18 6.79 -17.46
CA VAL A 81 5.63 8.09 -17.98
C VAL A 81 4.43 9.04 -17.93
N ASN A 82 4.60 10.16 -17.24
CA ASN A 82 3.58 11.21 -17.11
C ASN A 82 4.19 12.53 -17.60
N GLU A 83 3.48 13.24 -18.49
CA GLU A 83 3.92 14.51 -19.04
C GLU A 83 4.24 15.55 -17.96
N ALA A 84 3.48 15.57 -16.87
CA ALA A 84 3.75 16.44 -15.72
C ALA A 84 5.05 16.08 -15.01
N LEU A 85 5.40 14.79 -14.94
CA LEU A 85 6.69 14.35 -14.38
C LEU A 85 7.85 14.70 -15.31
N LEU A 86 7.66 14.58 -16.63
CA LEU A 86 8.67 14.96 -17.62
C LEU A 86 8.95 16.48 -17.57
N SER A 87 7.90 17.30 -17.55
CA SER A 87 8.03 18.76 -17.42
C SER A 87 8.77 19.14 -16.13
N ARG A 88 8.36 18.61 -14.98
CA ARG A 88 9.06 18.85 -13.70
C ARG A 88 10.52 18.40 -13.72
N ALA A 89 10.81 17.26 -14.34
CA ALA A 89 12.17 16.74 -14.41
C ALA A 89 13.09 17.67 -15.22
N VAL A 90 12.58 18.28 -16.29
CA VAL A 90 13.31 19.27 -17.10
C VAL A 90 13.46 20.59 -16.35
N GLU A 91 12.44 21.06 -15.64
CA GLU A 91 12.50 22.31 -14.85
C GLU A 91 13.53 22.28 -13.70
N LEU A 92 13.96 21.09 -13.28
CA LEU A 92 14.96 20.90 -12.23
C LEU A 92 16.41 20.87 -12.75
N ALA A 93 16.62 20.90 -14.07
CA ALA A 93 17.94 20.86 -14.73
C ALA A 93 18.48 22.27 -15.01
#